data_AF-A0A642FNZ0-F1
#
_entry.id   AF-A0A642FNZ0-F1
#
_cell.length_a   1.000
_cell.length_b   1.000
_cell.length_c   1.000
_cell.angle_alpha   90.00
_cell.angle_beta   90.00
_cell.angle_gamma   90.00
#
_symmetry.space_group_name_H-M   'P 1'
#
loop_
_entity.id
_entity.type
_entity.pdbx_description
1 polymer ?
#
loop_
_entity_poly.entity_id
_entity_poly.type
_entity_poly.pdbx_seq_one_letter_code
_entity_poly.pdbx_strand_id
1 'polypeptide(L)'
;MKQSVTTRQAASFYGIRVGRNGMVCCPFHNDRTPSMKVDSRFYCFGCGASGDVIDLAALLHGLGKREAAVRLAEDFGVSYEKSGNALPDRKRHNRSQPRQKSAEQRFQETVRYCF
;
A
#
# COMPACT_ATOMS: atom_id res chain seq x y z
N MET A 1 -18.77 19.03 -9.87
CA MET A 1 -17.42 18.45 -9.93
C MET A 1 -17.41 17.18 -9.08
N LYS A 2 -17.16 16.00 -9.67
CA LYS A 2 -17.03 14.76 -8.90
C LYS A 2 -15.68 14.84 -8.16
N GLN A 3 -15.69 15.05 -6.85
CA GLN A 3 -14.46 15.10 -6.06
C GLN A 3 -13.86 13.69 -6.01
N SER A 4 -12.58 13.56 -6.37
CA SER A 4 -11.82 12.33 -6.20
C SER A 4 -11.17 12.32 -4.81
N VAL A 5 -11.32 11.22 -4.09
CA VAL A 5 -10.69 11.04 -2.77
C VAL A 5 -9.24 10.64 -2.98
N THR A 6 -8.31 11.39 -2.40
CA THR A 6 -6.88 11.08 -2.44
C THR A 6 -6.49 10.12 -1.31
N THR A 7 -5.41 9.35 -1.50
CA THR A 7 -4.86 8.46 -0.47
C THR A 7 -4.47 9.21 0.80
N ARG A 8 -3.93 10.43 0.67
CA ARG A 8 -3.62 11.32 1.82
C ARG A 8 -4.88 11.73 2.59
N GLN A 9 -5.96 12.08 1.90
CA GLN A 9 -7.22 12.44 2.56
C GLN A 9 -7.82 11.26 3.31
N ALA A 10 -7.87 10.08 2.67
CA ALA A 10 -8.32 8.85 3.31
C ALA A 10 -7.49 8.49 4.54
N ALA A 11 -6.16 8.53 4.43
CA ALA A 11 -5.27 8.26 5.55
C ALA A 11 -5.54 9.20 6.74
N SER A 12 -5.69 10.50 6.47
CA SER A 12 -5.98 11.50 7.51
C SER A 12 -7.34 11.28 8.15
N PHE A 13 -8.36 10.96 7.35
CA PHE A 13 -9.72 10.67 7.81
C PHE A 13 -9.77 9.43 8.72
N TYR A 14 -9.01 8.38 8.38
CA TYR A 14 -8.89 7.16 9.20
C TYR A 14 -7.97 7.31 10.42
N GLY A 15 -7.57 8.54 10.78
CA GLY A 15 -6.79 8.82 11.98
C GLY A 15 -5.27 8.62 11.83
N ILE A 16 -4.77 8.38 10.62
CA ILE A 16 -3.33 8.31 10.35
C ILE A 16 -2.78 9.74 10.27
N ARG A 17 -1.86 10.08 11.17
CA ARG A 17 -1.21 11.41 11.17
C ARG A 17 -0.24 11.54 10.00
N VAL A 18 -0.66 12.22 8.92
CA VAL A 18 0.17 12.49 7.74
C VAL A 18 1.07 13.71 7.93
N GLY A 19 2.39 13.49 7.97
CA GLY A 19 3.37 14.57 8.03
C GLY A 19 3.36 15.44 6.76
N ARG A 20 3.96 16.64 6.83
CA ARG A 20 4.06 17.55 5.67
C ARG A 20 4.70 16.88 4.45
N ASN A 21 5.75 16.11 4.68
CA ASN A 21 6.44 15.30 3.67
C ASN A 21 5.67 14.04 3.24
N GLY A 22 4.45 13.78 3.75
CA GLY A 22 3.68 12.58 3.43
C GLY A 22 4.16 11.31 4.13
N MET A 23 5.10 11.40 5.08
CA MET A 23 5.52 10.24 5.86
C MET A 23 4.56 9.99 7.03
N VAL A 24 4.30 8.71 7.31
CA VAL A 24 3.45 8.22 8.40
C VAL A 24 4.07 6.98 9.04
N CYS A 25 3.74 6.73 10.32
CA CYS A 25 3.95 5.41 10.91
C CYS A 25 2.99 4.43 10.24
N CYS A 26 3.51 3.28 9.83
CA CYS A 26 2.72 2.29 9.13
C CYS A 26 1.72 1.63 10.10
N PRO A 27 0.41 1.61 9.79
CA PRO A 27 -0.58 0.94 10.62
C PRO A 27 -0.60 -0.60 10.41
N PHE A 28 0.12 -1.10 9.40
CA PHE A 28 0.08 -2.51 8.99
C PHE A 28 1.17 -3.37 9.65
N HIS A 29 2.04 -2.78 10.46
CA HIS A 29 2.98 -3.49 11.31
C HIS A 29 3.28 -2.65 12.56
N ASN A 30 4.00 -3.23 13.52
CA ASN A 30 4.42 -2.51 14.72
C ASN A 30 5.54 -1.51 14.38
N ASP A 31 5.15 -0.30 13.99
CA ASP A 31 6.05 0.73 13.53
C ASP A 31 6.20 1.88 14.54
N ARG A 32 7.44 2.14 14.95
CA ARG A 32 7.77 3.23 15.90
C ARG A 32 8.25 4.50 15.20
N THR A 33 8.65 4.41 13.94
CA THR A 33 9.26 5.51 13.18
C THR A 33 8.62 5.62 11.81
N PRO A 34 8.25 6.81 11.31
CA PRO A 34 7.54 6.92 10.03
C PRO A 34 8.20 6.15 8.86
N SER A 35 7.66 4.98 8.51
CA SER A 35 8.21 4.10 7.48
C SER A 35 7.33 3.98 6.23
N MET A 36 6.18 4.66 6.21
CA MET A 36 5.25 4.63 5.09
C MET A 36 5.10 6.01 4.46
N LYS A 37 5.22 6.07 3.14
CA LYS A 37 4.96 7.27 2.33
C LYS A 37 3.53 7.22 1.80
N VAL A 38 2.82 8.34 1.92
CA VAL A 38 1.46 8.54 1.42
C VAL A 38 1.43 9.78 0.53
N ASP A 39 1.17 9.57 -0.76
CA ASP A 39 1.01 10.59 -1.79
C ASP A 39 -0.29 10.34 -2.58
N SER A 40 -0.19 10.05 -3.89
CA SER A 40 -1.29 9.54 -4.68
C SER A 40 -1.57 8.06 -4.36
N ARG A 41 -0.53 7.32 -3.96
CA ARG A 41 -0.59 5.93 -3.49
C ARG A 41 0.09 5.84 -2.12
N PHE A 42 0.17 4.65 -1.54
CA PHE A 42 0.99 4.42 -0.36
C PHE A 42 2.02 3.32 -0.60
N TYR A 43 3.16 3.44 0.08
CA TYR A 43 4.19 2.41 0.14
C TYR A 43 4.89 2.45 1.50
N CYS A 44 4.94 1.31 2.18
CA CYS A 44 5.70 1.13 3.41
C CYS A 44 7.05 0.47 3.11
N PHE A 45 8.12 1.17 3.46
CA PHE A 45 9.50 0.68 3.31
C PHE A 45 9.86 -0.40 4.34
N GLY A 46 9.16 -0.48 5.47
CA GLY A 46 9.39 -1.48 6.52
C GLY A 46 8.78 -2.85 6.20
N CYS A 47 7.47 -2.89 5.91
CA CYS A 47 6.74 -4.15 5.69
C CYS A 47 6.42 -4.45 4.22
N GLY A 48 6.65 -3.49 3.31
CA GLY A 48 6.36 -3.66 1.87
C GLY A 48 4.89 -3.50 1.49
N ALA A 49 4.00 -3.17 2.44
CA ALA A 49 2.60 -2.86 2.14
C ALA A 49 2.52 -1.70 1.15
N SER A 50 1.69 -1.83 0.13
CA SER A 50 1.57 -0.84 -0.94
C SER A 50 0.22 -0.90 -1.62
N GLY A 51 -0.26 0.22 -2.16
CA GLY A 51 -1.57 0.26 -2.78
C GLY A 51 -2.05 1.67 -3.10
N ASP A 52 -3.27 1.79 -3.61
CA ASP A 52 -3.99 3.07 -3.70
C ASP A 52 -4.92 3.29 -2.49
N VAL A 53 -5.77 4.29 -2.60
CA VAL A 53 -6.76 4.68 -1.59
C VAL A 53 -7.73 3.53 -1.24
N ILE A 54 -8.11 2.69 -2.21
CA ILE A 54 -9.02 1.56 -1.97
C ILE A 54 -8.25 0.44 -1.25
N ASP A 55 -7.03 0.15 -1.68
CA ASP A 55 -6.16 -0.81 -1.01
C ASP A 55 -5.90 -0.39 0.45
N LEU A 56 -5.72 0.91 0.72
CA LEU A 56 -5.53 1.45 2.06
C LEU A 56 -6.75 1.16 2.95
N ALA A 57 -7.95 1.50 2.47
CA ALA A 57 -9.20 1.24 3.19
C ALA A 57 -9.43 -0.27 3.41
N ALA A 58 -9.14 -1.09 2.38
CA ALA A 58 -9.25 -2.54 2.46
C ALA A 58 -8.36 -3.12 3.56
N LEU A 59 -7.09 -2.71 3.63
CA LEU A 59 -6.15 -3.20 4.63
C LEU A 59 -6.48 -2.70 6.03
N LEU A 60 -6.93 -1.44 6.19
CA LEU A 60 -7.29 -0.88 7.49
C LEU A 60 -8.52 -1.56 8.09
N HIS A 61 -9.50 -1.94 7.26
CA HIS A 61 -10.76 -2.52 7.71
C HIS A 61 -10.84 -4.04 7.56
N GLY A 62 -9.83 -4.69 6.96
CA GLY A 62 -9.85 -6.12 6.67
C GLY A 62 -10.92 -6.52 5.63
N LEU A 63 -11.25 -5.62 4.70
CA LEU A 63 -12.32 -5.79 3.72
C LEU A 63 -11.81 -6.23 2.34
N GLY A 64 -12.71 -6.81 1.54
CA GLY A 64 -12.44 -6.98 0.10
C GLY A 64 -12.41 -5.64 -0.63
N LYS A 65 -11.70 -5.55 -1.77
CA LYS A 65 -11.57 -4.28 -2.53
C LYS A 65 -12.92 -3.62 -2.88
N ARG A 66 -13.93 -4.42 -3.20
CA ARG A 66 -15.26 -3.91 -3.54
C ARG A 66 -15.96 -3.31 -2.33
N GLU A 67 -15.92 -4.00 -1.20
CA GLU A 67 -16.48 -3.52 0.07
C GLU A 67 -15.74 -2.27 0.54
N ALA A 68 -14.42 -2.26 0.44
CA ALA A 68 -13.59 -1.10 0.74
C ALA A 68 -13.92 0.10 -0.16
N ALA A 69 -14.17 -0.11 -1.45
CA ALA A 69 -14.57 0.96 -2.36
C ALA A 69 -15.94 1.54 -2.02
N VAL A 70 -16.91 0.69 -1.65
CA VAL A 70 -18.23 1.12 -1.17
C VAL A 70 -18.07 1.92 0.12
N ARG A 71 -17.29 1.39 1.07
CA ARG A 71 -17.04 2.04 2.36
C ARG A 71 -16.37 3.41 2.20
N LEU A 72 -15.34 3.49 1.37
CA LEU A 72 -14.66 4.75 1.05
C LEU A 72 -15.61 5.75 0.40
N ALA A 73 -16.50 5.29 -0.48
CA ALA A 73 -17.50 6.14 -1.11
C ALA A 73 -18.53 6.67 -0.09
N GLU A 74 -18.98 5.83 0.86
CA GLU A 74 -19.85 6.24 1.97
C GLU A 74 -19.17 7.26 2.88
N ASP A 75 -17.93 6.98 3.30
CA ASP A 75 -17.16 7.83 4.23
C ASP A 75 -16.93 9.25 3.66
N PHE A 76 -16.79 9.37 2.33
CA PHE A 76 -16.53 10.64 1.64
C PHE A 76 -17.73 11.20 0.88
N GLY A 77 -18.91 10.56 0.96
CA GLY A 77 -20.12 10.99 0.23
C GLY A 77 -19.98 10.99 -1.30
N VAL A 78 -19.15 10.11 -1.85
CA VAL A 78 -18.94 9.98 -3.30
C VAL A 78 -19.98 9.03 -3.89
N SER A 79 -20.65 9.41 -4.97
CA SER A 79 -21.59 8.53 -5.66
C SER A 79 -20.86 7.31 -6.26
N TYR A 80 -21.08 6.13 -5.68
CA TYR A 80 -20.59 4.86 -6.21
C TYR A 80 -21.67 4.21 -7.09
N GLU A 81 -21.58 4.45 -8.40
CA GLU A 81 -22.44 3.79 -9.38
C GLU A 81 -22.02 2.32 -9.46
N LYS A 82 -22.95 1.40 -9.12
CA LYS A 82 -22.75 -0.05 -9.20
C LYS A 82 -22.82 -0.50 -10.66
N SER A 83 -21.87 -0.05 -11.50
CA SER A 83 -21.80 -0.49 -12.90
C SER A 83 -21.49 -1.98 -12.93
N GLY A 84 -22.52 -2.79 -13.16
CA GLY A 84 -22.39 -4.23 -13.31
C GLY A 84 -21.53 -4.54 -14.52
N ASN A 85 -20.26 -4.88 -14.31
CA ASN A 85 -19.48 -5.67 -15.23
C ASN A 85 -18.50 -6.54 -14.44
N ALA A 86 -18.49 -7.82 -14.82
CA ALA A 86 -17.78 -8.91 -14.18
C ALA A 86 -16.26 -8.67 -14.08
N LEU A 87 -15.67 -9.27 -13.04
CA LEU A 87 -14.23 -9.30 -12.79
C LEU A 87 -13.45 -9.91 -13.97
N PRO A 88 -12.18 -9.52 -14.15
CA PRO A 88 -11.13 -10.50 -14.38
C PRO A 88 -10.32 -10.65 -13.09
N ASP A 89 -10.53 -11.81 -12.49
CA ASP A 89 -9.51 -12.76 -12.08
C ASP A 89 -8.32 -12.30 -11.21
N ARG A 90 -8.34 -12.85 -9.99
CA ARG A 90 -7.22 -13.19 -9.10
C ARG A 90 -5.83 -13.13 -9.75
N LYS A 91 -5.09 -12.04 -9.50
CA LYS A 91 -3.64 -12.16 -9.28
C LYS A 91 -3.30 -11.88 -7.83
N ARG A 92 -3.27 -12.99 -7.10
CA ARG A 92 -2.48 -13.20 -5.88
C ARG A 92 -1.10 -12.57 -6.15
N HIS A 93 -0.82 -11.41 -5.57
CA HIS A 93 0.53 -10.86 -5.53
C HIS A 93 1.36 -11.74 -4.59
N ASN A 94 1.73 -12.94 -5.05
CA ASN A 94 2.82 -13.69 -4.47
C ASN A 94 4.10 -12.95 -4.86
N ARG A 95 4.40 -11.87 -4.14
CA ARG A 95 5.67 -11.17 -4.25
C ARG A 95 6.69 -12.01 -3.50
N SER A 96 7.15 -13.08 -4.13
CA SER A 96 8.36 -13.78 -3.71
C SER A 96 9.47 -12.73 -3.64
N GLN A 97 9.84 -12.33 -2.43
CA GLN A 97 10.98 -11.46 -2.23
C GLN A 97 12.19 -12.12 -2.93
N PRO A 98 12.94 -11.42 -3.77
CA PRO A 98 14.18 -11.98 -4.31
C PRO A 98 15.09 -12.27 -3.11
N ARG A 99 15.48 -13.55 -2.92
CA ARG A 99 16.48 -13.96 -1.92
C ARG A 99 17.72 -13.10 -2.14
N GLN A 100 18.02 -12.24 -1.18
CA GLN A 100 19.29 -11.51 -1.19
C GLN A 100 20.41 -12.55 -1.06
N LYS A 101 21.32 -12.62 -2.04
CA LYS A 101 22.53 -13.45 -1.95
C LYS A 101 23.29 -13.07 -0.68
N SER A 102 23.76 -14.05 0.11
CA SER A 102 24.53 -13.76 1.32
C SER A 102 25.83 -13.02 0.96
N ALA A 103 26.39 -12.29 1.92
CA ALA A 103 27.67 -11.60 1.75
C ALA A 103 28.78 -12.57 1.27
N GLU A 104 28.73 -13.82 1.71
CA GLU A 104 29.66 -14.88 1.36
C GLU A 104 29.55 -15.32 -0.12
N GLN A 105 28.32 -15.41 -0.65
CA GLN A 105 28.09 -15.73 -2.07
C GLN A 105 28.55 -14.60 -3.00
N ARG A 106 28.40 -13.35 -2.57
CA ARG A 106 28.93 -12.18 -3.31
C ARG A 106 30.45 -12.16 -3.33
N PHE A 107 31.07 -12.54 -2.21
CA PHE A 107 32.53 -12.57 -2.08
C PHE A 107 33.14 -13.63 -3.00
N GLN A 108 32.63 -14.87 -2.98
CA GLN A 108 33.14 -15.95 -3.86
C GLN A 108 33.05 -15.60 -5.36
N GLU A 109 31.99 -14.88 -5.77
CA GLU A 109 31.81 -14.42 -7.15
C GLU A 109 32.83 -13.35 -7.55
N THR A 110 33.22 -12.47 -6.63
CA THR A 110 34.27 -11.45 -6.88
C THR A 110 35.67 -12.06 -6.92
N VAL A 111 35.96 -13.05 -6.08
CA VAL A 111 37.27 -13.73 -6.10
C VAL A 111 37.49 -14.49 -7.42
N ARG A 112 36.41 -14.93 -8.07
CA ARG A 112 36.46 -15.67 -9.34
C ARG A 112 36.81 -14.82 -10.57
N TYR A 113 36.79 -13.50 -10.46
CA TYR A 113 37.06 -12.55 -11.55
C TYR A 113 38.36 -11.75 -11.37
N CYS A 114 39.15 -12.05 -10.34
CA CYS A 114 40.45 -11.39 -10.08
C CYS A 114 41.68 -12.25 -10.40
N PHE A 115 41.57 -13.23 -11.29
CA PHE A 115 42.72 -13.92 -11.90
C PHE A 115 42.51 -14.11 -13.39
#